data_AF-A0A7J8N0T5-F1
#
_entry.id   AF-A0A7J8N0T5-F1
#
_cell.length_a   1.000
_cell.length_b   1.000
_cell.length_c   1.000
_cell.angle_alpha   90.00
_cell.angle_beta   90.00
_cell.angle_gamma   90.00
#
_symmetry.space_group_name_H-M   'P 1'
#
loop_
_entity.id
_entity.type
_entity.pdbx_description
1 polymer ?
#
loop_
_entity_poly.entity_id
_entity_poly.type
_entity_poly.pdbx_seq_one_letter_code
_entity_poly.pdbx_strand_id
1 'polypeptide(L)'
;MIASRQVPDIVTFHILLDGLCKRGKLEEALKLFQAMWNSELELSIVCYNILIDGLCKAGHIEVGKELFHKLSVNGLKPDVYTYAIMVNGFCNEGLADEAYQLFRSMGDNDCLPNSCCYNVMIQGFLRNSYTLKATQLLTEMLSSENLAAGNVENLKIGGKIVETLFYLQL
;
A
#
# COMPACT_ATOMS: atom_id res chain seq x y z
N MET A 1 30.13 26.12 -17.82
CA MET A 1 29.50 25.53 -16.63
C MET A 1 30.44 24.48 -16.09
N ILE A 2 31.02 24.70 -14.91
CA ILE A 2 31.87 23.69 -14.25
C ILE A 2 30.89 22.67 -13.66
N ALA A 3 30.71 21.54 -14.34
CA ALA A 3 29.95 20.43 -13.78
C ALA A 3 30.77 19.89 -12.59
N SER A 4 30.29 20.15 -11.37
CA SER A 4 30.78 19.43 -10.20
C SER A 4 30.52 17.94 -10.44
N ARG A 5 31.57 17.13 -10.36
CA ARG A 5 31.53 15.68 -10.61
C ARG A 5 30.92 14.98 -9.38
N GLN A 6 29.63 15.23 -9.14
CA GLN A 6 28.88 14.56 -8.08
C GLN A 6 28.44 13.18 -8.57
N VAL A 7 28.64 12.17 -7.72
CA VAL A 7 28.17 10.81 -7.97
C VAL A 7 26.71 10.74 -7.53
N PRO A 8 25.79 10.26 -8.39
CA PRO A 8 24.40 10.02 -8.00
C PRO A 8 24.31 9.11 -6.78
N ASP A 9 23.53 9.50 -5.79
CA ASP A 9 23.21 8.69 -4.61
C ASP A 9 21.89 7.93 -4.79
N ILE A 10 21.53 7.11 -3.80
CA ILE A 10 20.32 6.29 -3.84
C ILE A 10 19.04 7.14 -3.98
N VAL A 11 19.02 8.35 -3.41
CA VAL A 11 17.89 9.28 -3.51
C VAL A 11 17.74 9.80 -4.93
N THR A 12 18.85 10.10 -5.60
CA THR A 12 18.85 10.49 -7.02
C THR A 12 18.23 9.40 -7.89
N PHE A 13 18.55 8.13 -7.61
CA PHE A 13 17.95 7.00 -8.31
C PHE A 13 16.47 6.79 -7.98
N HIS A 14 16.03 7.02 -6.73
CA HIS A 14 14.60 6.98 -6.39
C HIS A 14 13.79 7.96 -7.24
N ILE A 15 14.27 9.20 -7.37
CA ILE A 15 13.61 10.24 -8.17
C ILE A 15 13.51 9.80 -9.63
N LEU A 16 14.59 9.24 -10.18
CA LEU A 16 14.62 8.81 -11.57
C LEU A 16 13.69 7.61 -11.82
N LEU A 17 13.70 6.61 -10.94
CA LEU A 17 12.78 5.47 -11.00
C LEU A 17 11.32 5.92 -10.94
N ASP A 18 10.96 6.76 -9.98
CA ASP A 18 9.60 7.27 -9.80
C ASP A 18 9.14 8.08 -11.02
N GLY A 19 10.02 8.95 -11.54
CA GLY A 19 9.74 9.73 -12.74
C GLY A 19 9.54 8.88 -13.99
N LEU A 20 10.30 7.79 -14.16
CA LEU A 20 10.15 6.85 -15.27
C LEU A 20 8.83 6.06 -15.16
N CYS A 21 8.52 5.51 -13.99
CA CYS A 21 7.27 4.79 -13.72
C CYS A 21 6.05 5.68 -14.01
N LYS A 22 6.03 6.92 -13.48
CA LYS A 22 4.94 7.88 -13.68
C LYS A 22 4.73 8.29 -15.14
N ARG A 23 5.76 8.17 -15.98
CA ARG A 23 5.69 8.44 -17.43
C ARG A 23 5.40 7.20 -18.26
N GLY A 24 5.12 6.05 -17.64
CA GLY A 24 4.88 4.78 -18.32
C GLY A 24 6.14 4.17 -18.96
N LYS A 25 7.33 4.70 -18.65
CA LYS A 25 8.62 4.20 -19.18
C LYS A 25 9.13 3.04 -18.33
N LEU A 26 8.29 2.02 -18.16
CA LEU A 26 8.54 0.92 -17.22
C LEU A 26 9.77 0.08 -17.59
N GLU A 27 10.00 -0.17 -18.88
CA GLU A 27 11.21 -0.88 -19.34
C GLU A 27 12.51 -0.14 -18.97
N GLU A 28 12.51 1.20 -19.09
CA GLU A 28 13.65 2.03 -18.70
C GLU A 28 13.85 1.97 -17.17
N ALA A 29 12.76 2.00 -16.40
CA ALA A 29 12.80 1.87 -14.94
C ALA A 29 13.37 0.51 -14.50
N LEU A 30 12.94 -0.59 -15.12
CA LEU A 30 13.45 -1.93 -14.82
C LEU A 30 14.93 -2.08 -15.18
N LYS A 31 15.37 -1.55 -16.33
CA LYS A 31 16.79 -1.52 -16.71
C LYS A 31 17.63 -0.73 -15.71
N LEU A 32 17.13 0.42 -15.26
CA LEU A 32 17.80 1.24 -14.25
C LEU A 32 17.93 0.48 -12.92
N PHE A 33 16.85 -0.13 -12.46
CA PHE A 33 16.85 -0.92 -11.23
C PHE A 33 17.84 -2.09 -11.29
N GLN A 34 17.90 -2.80 -12.41
CA GLN A 34 18.88 -3.88 -12.62
C GLN A 34 20.32 -3.34 -12.62
N ALA A 35 20.55 -2.16 -13.21
CA ALA A 35 21.87 -1.53 -13.17
C ALA A 35 22.27 -1.15 -11.74
N MET A 36 21.35 -0.63 -10.94
CA MET A 36 21.59 -0.33 -9.53
C MET A 36 21.92 -1.60 -8.73
N TRP A 37 21.17 -2.68 -8.94
CA TRP A 37 21.42 -3.99 -8.32
C TRP A 37 22.84 -4.51 -8.62
N ASN A 38 23.31 -4.33 -9.85
CA ASN A 38 24.64 -4.79 -10.27
C ASN A 38 25.78 -3.87 -9.80
N SER A 39 25.49 -2.66 -9.30
CA SER A 39 26.49 -1.62 -8.99
C SER A 39 26.93 -1.63 -7.51
N GLU A 40 26.74 -2.75 -6.80
CA GLU A 40 26.97 -2.88 -5.35
C GLU A 40 26.17 -1.87 -4.49
N LEU A 41 25.19 -1.18 -5.07
CA LEU A 41 24.28 -0.31 -4.33
C LEU A 41 23.28 -1.17 -3.54
N GLU A 42 23.22 -0.95 -2.23
CA GLU A 42 22.21 -1.57 -1.40
C GLU A 42 20.83 -0.99 -1.75
N LEU A 43 20.01 -1.78 -2.46
CA LEU A 43 18.67 -1.35 -2.81
C LEU A 43 17.81 -1.25 -1.56
N SER A 44 17.26 -0.06 -1.33
CA SER A 44 16.33 0.17 -0.24
C SER A 44 14.92 -0.33 -0.58
N ILE A 45 14.10 -0.57 0.45
CA ILE A 45 12.67 -0.86 0.29
C ILE A 45 11.94 0.20 -0.57
N VAL A 46 12.41 1.44 -0.55
CA VAL A 46 11.82 2.54 -1.35
C VAL A 46 11.98 2.28 -2.85
N CYS A 47 13.12 1.73 -3.30
CA CYS A 47 13.33 1.35 -4.70
C CYS A 47 12.28 0.32 -5.16
N TYR A 48 12.06 -0.70 -4.34
CA TYR A 48 11.06 -1.74 -4.61
C TYR A 48 9.65 -1.17 -4.61
N ASN A 49 9.29 -0.37 -3.61
CA ASN A 49 7.97 0.24 -3.51
C ASN A 49 7.63 1.08 -4.75
N ILE A 50 8.58 1.87 -5.26
CA ILE A 50 8.41 2.67 -6.48
C ILE A 50 8.13 1.77 -7.70
N LEU A 51 8.90 0.69 -7.88
CA LEU A 51 8.70 -0.22 -9.00
C LEU A 51 7.39 -1.00 -8.89
N ILE A 52 7.09 -1.55 -7.72
CA ILE A 52 5.85 -2.30 -7.48
C ILE A 52 4.64 -1.39 -7.76
N ASP A 53 4.65 -0.15 -7.26
CA ASP A 53 3.57 0.81 -7.52
C ASP A 53 3.43 1.15 -9.01
N GLY A 54 4.55 1.38 -9.70
CA GLY A 54 4.58 1.59 -11.14
C GLY A 54 4.01 0.41 -11.94
N LEU A 55 4.39 -0.81 -11.57
CA LEU A 55 3.93 -2.05 -12.19
C LEU A 55 2.44 -2.26 -11.98
N CYS A 56 1.96 -2.13 -10.74
CA CYS A 56 0.55 -2.25 -10.38
C CYS A 56 -0.31 -1.23 -11.15
N LYS A 57 0.15 0.03 -11.25
CA LYS A 57 -0.57 1.07 -12.01
C LYS A 57 -0.59 0.84 -13.52
N ALA A 58 0.39 0.11 -14.04
CA ALA A 58 0.46 -0.27 -15.45
C ALA A 58 -0.27 -1.60 -15.75
N GLY A 59 -0.90 -2.24 -14.76
CA GLY A 59 -1.60 -3.52 -14.91
C GLY A 59 -0.68 -4.75 -14.94
N HIS A 60 0.60 -4.59 -14.60
CA HIS A 60 1.57 -5.69 -14.54
C HIS A 60 1.63 -6.32 -13.14
N ILE A 61 0.47 -6.71 -12.60
CA ILE A 61 0.33 -7.15 -11.20
C ILE A 61 1.18 -8.39 -10.87
N GLU A 62 1.32 -9.34 -11.79
CA GLU A 62 2.11 -10.57 -11.55
C GLU A 62 3.60 -10.25 -11.36
N VAL A 63 4.15 -9.31 -12.13
CA VAL A 63 5.54 -8.83 -11.93
C VAL A 63 5.66 -8.04 -10.62
N GLY A 64 4.61 -7.27 -10.26
CA GLY A 64 4.52 -6.60 -8.96
C GLY A 64 4.58 -7.58 -7.79
N LYS A 65 3.83 -8.69 -7.87
CA LYS A 65 3.86 -9.80 -6.89
C LYS A 65 5.26 -10.40 -6.76
N GLU A 66 5.91 -10.70 -7.89
CA GLU A 66 7.27 -11.24 -7.87
C GLU A 66 8.26 -10.33 -7.14
N LEU A 67 8.20 -9.02 -7.41
CA LEU A 67 9.05 -8.04 -6.70
C LEU A 67 8.69 -7.94 -5.21
N PHE A 68 7.40 -7.98 -4.86
CA PHE A 68 6.95 -8.00 -3.48
C PHE A 68 7.52 -9.22 -2.72
N HIS A 69 7.47 -10.42 -3.30
CA HIS A 69 8.04 -11.62 -2.68
C HIS A 69 9.56 -11.58 -2.58
N LYS A 70 10.25 -10.97 -3.56
CA LYS A 70 11.71 -10.79 -3.52
C LYS A 70 12.19 -9.92 -2.36
N LEU A 71 11.35 -9.06 -1.78
CA LEU A 71 11.73 -8.26 -0.60
C LEU A 71 12.24 -9.16 0.53
N SER A 72 11.45 -10.14 0.95
CA SER A 72 11.82 -11.03 2.05
C SER A 72 13.01 -11.92 1.72
N VAL A 73 13.13 -12.38 0.47
CA VAL A 73 14.30 -13.14 -0.01
C VAL A 73 15.58 -12.32 0.12
N ASN A 74 15.49 -11.00 -0.06
CA ASN A 74 16.60 -10.06 0.04
C ASN A 74 16.76 -9.48 1.46
N GLY A 75 16.09 -10.05 2.47
CA GLY A 75 16.18 -9.59 3.85
C GLY A 75 15.45 -8.27 4.14
N LEU A 76 14.67 -7.76 3.19
CA LEU A 76 13.84 -6.56 3.36
C LEU A 76 12.45 -6.97 3.87
N LYS A 77 11.98 -6.27 4.90
CA LYS A 77 10.65 -6.49 5.47
C LYS A 77 9.64 -5.52 4.84
N PRO A 78 8.57 -6.01 4.17
CA PRO A 78 7.51 -5.14 3.67
C PRO A 78 6.94 -4.25 4.78
N ASP A 79 6.81 -2.96 4.49
CA ASP A 79 6.21 -2.00 5.41
C ASP A 79 4.74 -1.71 5.05
N VAL A 80 4.09 -0.87 5.86
CA VAL A 80 2.69 -0.49 5.68
C VAL A 80 2.45 0.08 4.26
N TYR A 81 3.41 0.82 3.71
CA TYR A 81 3.30 1.39 2.38
C TYR A 81 3.43 0.32 1.29
N THR A 82 4.37 -0.62 1.44
CA THR A 82 4.52 -1.77 0.55
C THR A 82 3.23 -2.58 0.46
N TYR A 83 2.60 -2.89 1.61
CA TYR A 83 1.31 -3.58 1.63
C TYR A 83 0.21 -2.76 0.99
N ALA A 84 0.10 -1.46 1.30
CA ALA A 84 -0.91 -0.59 0.72
C ALA A 84 -0.81 -0.52 -0.82
N ILE A 85 0.41 -0.47 -1.37
CA ILE A 85 0.63 -0.53 -2.82
C ILE A 85 0.06 -1.81 -3.41
N MET A 86 0.43 -2.98 -2.85
CA MET A 86 0.00 -4.26 -3.39
C MET A 86 -1.50 -4.48 -3.24
N VAL A 87 -2.08 -4.15 -2.09
CA VAL A 87 -3.54 -4.21 -1.86
C VAL A 87 -4.27 -3.33 -2.88
N ASN A 88 -3.80 -2.10 -3.13
CA ASN A 88 -4.39 -1.23 -4.15
C ASN A 88 -4.26 -1.83 -5.55
N GLY A 89 -3.09 -2.38 -5.89
CA GLY A 89 -2.84 -3.07 -7.16
C GLY A 89 -3.83 -4.20 -7.41
N PHE A 90 -3.98 -5.10 -6.44
CA PHE A 90 -4.98 -6.16 -6.48
C PHE A 90 -6.40 -5.66 -6.68
N CYS A 91 -6.79 -4.63 -5.94
CA CYS A 91 -8.13 -4.06 -6.06
C CYS A 91 -8.40 -3.46 -7.45
N ASN A 92 -7.39 -2.85 -8.07
CA ASN A 92 -7.53 -2.26 -9.42
C ASN A 92 -7.64 -3.33 -10.52
N GLU A 93 -7.04 -4.50 -10.31
CA GLU A 93 -7.16 -5.66 -11.21
C GLU A 93 -8.41 -6.51 -10.94
N GLY A 94 -9.27 -6.09 -10.01
CA GLY A 94 -10.49 -6.83 -9.65
C GLY A 94 -10.27 -8.03 -8.72
N LEU A 95 -9.06 -8.21 -8.20
CA LEU A 95 -8.66 -9.30 -7.31
C LEU A 95 -8.91 -8.93 -5.84
N ALA A 96 -10.11 -8.46 -5.52
CA ALA A 96 -10.41 -7.91 -4.19
C ALA A 96 -10.32 -8.94 -3.04
N ASP A 97 -10.54 -10.22 -3.31
CA ASP A 97 -10.37 -11.26 -2.30
C ASP A 97 -8.88 -11.52 -1.99
N GLU A 98 -7.99 -11.50 -3.00
CA GLU A 98 -6.53 -11.54 -2.80
C GLU A 98 -6.05 -10.30 -2.04
N ALA A 99 -6.57 -9.12 -2.39
CA ALA A 99 -6.29 -7.88 -1.67
C ALA A 99 -6.66 -7.99 -0.17
N TYR A 100 -7.82 -8.56 0.13
CA TYR A 100 -8.29 -8.72 1.50
C TYR A 100 -7.45 -9.72 2.30
N GLN A 101 -7.08 -10.85 1.68
CA GLN A 101 -6.19 -11.83 2.30
C GLN A 101 -4.84 -11.20 2.64
N LEU A 102 -4.26 -10.44 1.70
CA LEU A 102 -3.01 -9.73 1.94
C LEU A 102 -3.14 -8.71 3.07
N PHE A 103 -4.21 -7.90 3.07
CA PHE A 103 -4.51 -6.93 4.13
C PHE A 103 -4.61 -7.61 5.52
N ARG A 104 -5.26 -8.76 5.61
CA ARG A 104 -5.38 -9.52 6.88
C ARG A 104 -4.06 -10.13 7.32
N SER A 105 -3.21 -10.56 6.39
CA SER A 105 -1.90 -11.15 6.69
C SER A 105 -0.87 -10.16 7.25
N MET A 106 -1.13 -8.85 7.19
CA MET A 106 -0.17 -7.84 7.66
C MET A 106 0.20 -8.05 9.14
N GLY A 107 -0.77 -8.41 9.98
CA GLY A 107 -0.55 -8.69 11.41
C GLY A 107 0.39 -9.86 11.66
N ASP A 108 0.26 -10.94 10.86
CA ASP A 108 1.15 -12.11 10.93
C ASP A 108 2.59 -11.78 10.51
N ASN A 109 2.78 -10.67 9.81
CA ASN A 109 4.08 -10.16 9.35
C ASN A 109 4.58 -9.00 10.23
N ASP A 110 4.07 -8.87 11.45
CA ASP A 110 4.43 -7.83 12.41
C ASP A 110 4.33 -6.41 11.80
N CYS A 111 3.30 -6.18 10.99
CA CYS A 111 3.00 -4.93 10.32
C CYS A 111 1.51 -4.61 10.52
N LEU A 112 1.16 -3.68 11.41
CA LEU A 112 -0.27 -3.40 11.63
C LEU A 112 -0.83 -2.48 10.54
N PRO A 113 -2.02 -2.79 9.97
CA PRO A 113 -2.69 -1.88 9.07
C PRO A 113 -3.00 -0.54 9.76
N ASN A 114 -2.68 0.57 9.10
CA ASN A 114 -3.07 1.91 9.54
C ASN A 114 -4.27 2.43 8.74
N SER A 115 -4.73 3.65 9.04
CA SER A 115 -5.85 4.29 8.35
C SER A 115 -5.66 4.34 6.82
N CYS A 116 -4.43 4.43 6.31
CA CYS A 116 -4.15 4.38 4.86
C CYS A 116 -4.52 3.01 4.27
N CYS A 117 -4.09 1.91 4.90
CA CYS A 117 -4.41 0.55 4.44
C CYS A 117 -5.92 0.29 4.47
N TYR A 118 -6.62 0.69 5.54
CA TYR A 118 -8.07 0.58 5.62
C TYR A 118 -8.76 1.36 4.49
N ASN A 119 -8.35 2.62 4.26
CA ASN A 119 -8.90 3.44 3.19
C ASN A 119 -8.71 2.80 1.80
N VAL A 120 -7.52 2.27 1.53
CA VAL A 120 -7.23 1.56 0.27
C VAL A 120 -8.14 0.34 0.11
N MET A 121 -8.28 -0.48 1.15
CA MET A 121 -9.09 -1.69 1.10
C MET A 121 -10.59 -1.39 0.95
N ILE A 122 -11.10 -0.40 1.68
CA ILE A 122 -12.50 0.07 1.58
C ILE A 122 -12.77 0.59 0.17
N GLN A 123 -11.91 1.45 -0.37
CA GLN A 123 -12.05 1.94 -1.76
C GLN A 123 -12.02 0.79 -2.77
N GLY A 124 -11.12 -0.18 -2.57
CA GLY A 124 -11.03 -1.36 -3.41
C GLY A 124 -12.28 -2.21 -3.41
N PHE A 125 -12.87 -2.46 -2.23
CA PHE A 125 -14.15 -3.16 -2.12
C PHE A 125 -15.30 -2.40 -2.78
N LEU A 126 -15.37 -1.07 -2.61
CA LEU A 126 -16.40 -0.27 -3.27
C LEU A 126 -16.28 -0.31 -4.80
N ARG A 127 -15.07 -0.22 -5.35
CA ARG A 127 -14.81 -0.37 -6.80
C ARG A 127 -15.27 -1.72 -7.35
N ASN A 128 -15.15 -2.76 -6.53
CA ASN A 128 -15.51 -4.13 -6.88
C ASN A 128 -16.90 -4.55 -6.38
N SER A 129 -17.76 -3.60 -6.00
CA SER A 129 -19.14 -3.82 -5.54
C SER A 129 -19.31 -4.66 -4.26
N TYR A 130 -18.24 -4.85 -3.47
CA TYR A 130 -18.28 -5.52 -2.17
C TYR A 130 -18.71 -4.57 -1.03
N THR A 131 -19.86 -3.90 -1.19
CA THR A 131 -20.32 -2.83 -0.29
C THR A 131 -20.45 -3.29 1.17
N LEU A 132 -20.92 -4.52 1.41
CA LEU A 132 -21.05 -5.07 2.77
C LEU A 132 -19.69 -5.25 3.46
N LYS A 133 -18.68 -5.74 2.74
CA LYS A 133 -17.32 -5.88 3.29
C LYS A 133 -16.68 -4.52 3.56
N ALA A 134 -16.96 -3.53 2.70
CA ALA A 134 -16.49 -2.15 2.89
C ALA A 134 -17.08 -1.49 4.15
N THR A 135 -18.39 -1.64 4.40
CA THR A 135 -19.01 -1.09 5.62
C THR A 135 -18.54 -1.81 6.88
N GLN A 136 -18.34 -3.14 6.82
CA GLN A 136 -17.76 -3.91 7.92
C GLN A 136 -16.36 -3.42 8.30
N LEU A 137 -15.48 -3.21 7.32
CA LEU A 137 -14.13 -2.68 7.56
C LEU A 137 -14.15 -1.26 8.13
N LEU A 138 -15.08 -0.40 7.70
CA LEU A 138 -15.24 0.92 8.28
C LEU A 138 -15.64 0.85 9.77
N THR A 139 -16.58 -0.03 10.13
CA THR A 139 -16.96 -0.25 11.52
C THR A 139 -15.79 -0.79 12.35
N GLU A 140 -15.01 -1.72 11.80
CA GLU A 140 -13.80 -2.25 12.45
C GLU A 140 -12.79 -1.13 12.74
N MET A 141 -12.47 -0.30 11.73
CA MET A 141 -11.57 0.85 11.87
C MET A 141 -12.02 1.80 12.99
N LEU A 142 -13.30 2.19 13.00
CA LEU A 142 -13.86 3.07 14.04
C LEU A 142 -13.80 2.45 15.44
N SER A 143 -14.04 1.14 15.55
CA SER A 143 -13.92 0.44 16.83
C SER A 143 -12.48 0.42 17.35
N SER A 144 -11.50 0.25 16.46
CA SER A 144 -10.07 0.26 16.81
C SER A 144 -9.56 1.66 17.19
N GLU A 145 -10.01 2.71 16.50
CA GLU A 145 -9.64 4.10 16.81
C GLU A 145 -10.27 4.59 18.12
N ASN A 146 -11.52 4.21 18.42
CA ASN A 146 -12.17 4.56 19.69
C ASN A 146 -11.53 3.86 20.90
N LEU A 147 -11.02 2.64 20.74
CA LEU A 147 -10.24 1.94 21.77
C LEU A 147 -8.87 2.59 22.00
N ALA A 148 -8.22 3.09 20.95
CA ALA A 148 -6.95 3.81 21.06
C ALA A 148 -7.10 5.23 21.64
N ALA A 149 -8.26 5.87 21.44
CA ALA A 149 -8.51 7.24 21.87
C ALA A 149 -9.10 7.38 23.29
N GLY A 150 -9.45 6.29 23.98
CA GLY A 150 -10.05 6.35 25.33
C GLY A 150 -11.37 7.13 25.40
N ASN A 151 -12.02 7.39 24.27
CA ASN A 151 -13.22 8.23 24.19
C ASN A 151 -14.39 7.39 23.67
N VAL A 152 -15.11 6.77 24.60
CA VAL A 152 -16.42 6.19 24.34
C VAL A 152 -17.44 7.32 24.45
N GLU A 153 -17.52 8.21 23.46
CA GLU A 153 -18.72 9.03 23.21
C GLU A 153 -18.56 9.93 21.97
N ASN A 154 -19.54 9.85 21.06
CA ASN A 154 -19.90 10.80 19.99
C ASN A 154 -19.13 10.74 18.65
N LEU A 155 -19.53 9.81 17.78
CA LEU A 155 -19.34 9.95 16.33
C LEU A 155 -20.43 10.87 15.74
N LYS A 156 -20.03 12.06 15.27
CA LYS A 156 -20.85 12.92 14.39
C LYS A 156 -20.50 12.61 12.94
N ILE A 157 -21.43 12.04 12.18
CA ILE A 157 -21.33 11.93 10.72
C ILE A 157 -22.38 12.87 10.11
N GLY A 158 -21.94 13.86 9.33
CA GLY A 158 -22.83 14.76 8.58
C GLY A 158 -23.72 15.67 9.43
N GLY A 159 -23.30 16.05 10.65
CA GLY A 159 -24.04 16.99 11.49
C GLY A 159 -25.29 16.42 12.18
N LYS A 160 -25.57 15.12 12.07
CA LYS A 160 -26.57 14.44 12.91
C LYS A 160 -25.87 13.45 13.84
N ILE A 161 -26.26 13.48 15.11
CA ILE A 161 -25.91 12.44 16.09
C ILE A 161 -26.61 11.16 15.62
N VAL A 162 -25.83 10.12 15.33
CA VAL A 162 -26.40 8.79 15.13
C VAL A 162 -26.55 8.19 16.52
N GLU A 163 -27.71 8.36 17.14
CA GLU A 163 -28.13 7.50 18.24
C GLU A 163 -28.24 6.10 17.66
N THR A 164 -27.19 5.30 17.86
CA THR A 164 -27.26 3.87 17.52
C THR A 164 -28.05 3.23 18.64
N LEU A 165 -29.35 3.09 18.38
CA LEU A 165 -30.28 2.31 19.18
C LEU A 165 -29.76 0.88 19.33
N PHE A 166 -29.05 0.60 20.42
CA PHE A 166 -29.07 -0.73 21.04
C PHE A 166 -30.28 -0.78 21.96
N TYR A 167 -31.46 -0.96 21.37
CA TYR A 167 -32.62 -1.46 22.11
C TYR A 167 -32.37 -2.93 22.49
N LEU A 168 -32.17 -3.14 23.79
CA LEU A 168 -32.70 -4.24 24.61
C LEU A 168 -32.86 -5.63 23.96
N GLN A 169 -31.95 -6.53 24.32
CA GLN A 169 -32.26 -7.86 24.89
C GLN A 169 -31.37 -7.95 26.15
N LEU A 170 -31.83 -7.96 27.41
CA LEU A 170 -33.10 -8.25 28.08
C LEU A 170 -33.39 -7.17 29.13
#